data_AF-A0A947WNL2-F1
#
_entry.id   AF-A0A947WNL2-F1
#
_cell.length_a   1.000
_cell.length_b   1.000
_cell.length_c   1.000
_cell.angle_alpha   90.00
_cell.angle_beta   90.00
_cell.angle_gamma   90.00
#
_symmetry.space_group_name_H-M   'P 1'
#
loop_
_entity.id
_entity.type
_entity.pdbx_description
1 polymer ?
#
loop_
_entity_poly.entity_id
_entity_poly.type
_entity_poly.pdbx_seq_one_letter_code
_entity_poly.pdbx_strand_id
1 'polypeptide(L)' 'LKEERNVCFDDIVIAIENNKILDIIENKRKYPNQKVYIIEINNYAYSVPFVEDVNQIFLKTIIPSSKATKKYLIQK' A
#
# COMPACT_ATOMS: atom_id res chain seq x y z
N LEU A 1 -6.74 -15.09 -19.28
CA LEU A 1 -5.64 -14.12 -19.05
C LEU A 1 -6.16 -13.14 -18.01
N LYS A 2 -5.67 -13.16 -16.76
CA LYS A 2 -6.04 -12.11 -15.81
C LYS A 2 -5.35 -10.85 -16.31
N GLU A 3 -6.12 -9.86 -16.76
CA GLU A 3 -5.61 -8.53 -17.04
C GLU A 3 -4.89 -8.04 -15.78
N GLU A 4 -3.57 -8.05 -15.80
CA GLU A 4 -2.79 -7.27 -14.84
C GLU A 4 -3.03 -5.80 -15.20
N ARG A 5 -4.11 -5.23 -14.65
CA ARG A 5 -4.17 -3.78 -14.52
C ARG A 5 -2.96 -3.41 -13.67
N ASN A 6 -1.92 -2.90 -14.33
CA ASN A 6 -0.76 -2.36 -13.66
C ASN A 6 -1.24 -1.19 -12.81
N VAL A 7 -1.26 -1.39 -11.49
CA VAL A 7 -1.61 -0.35 -10.52
C VAL A 7 -0.51 0.71 -10.55
N CYS A 8 -0.89 1.96 -10.78
CA CYS A 8 0.03 3.10 -10.79
C CYS A 8 -0.07 3.93 -9.51
N PHE A 9 0.75 4.97 -9.38
CA PHE A 9 0.72 5.83 -8.20
C PHE A 9 -0.55 6.66 -8.09
N ASP A 10 -1.18 7.04 -9.20
CA ASP A 10 -2.47 7.74 -9.16
C ASP A 10 -3.56 6.86 -8.55
N ASP A 11 -3.58 5.56 -8.88
CA ASP A 11 -4.49 4.61 -8.23
C ASP A 11 -4.27 4.53 -6.71
N ILE A 12 -3.01 4.62 -6.28
CA ILE A 12 -2.67 4.67 -4.84
C ILE A 12 -3.23 5.94 -4.20
N VAL A 13 -3.02 7.10 -4.82
CA VAL A 13 -3.50 8.39 -4.29
C VAL A 13 -5.02 8.39 -4.21
N ILE A 14 -5.71 7.98 -5.27
CA ILE A 14 -7.18 7.86 -5.31
C ILE A 14 -7.65 6.90 -4.21
N ALA A 15 -6.98 5.77 -4.01
CA ALA A 15 -7.33 4.81 -2.95
C ALA A 15 -7.15 5.42 -1.55
N ILE A 16 -6.10 6.22 -1.33
CA ILE A 16 -5.87 6.93 -0.07
C ILE A 16 -7.00 7.95 0.18
N GLU A 17 -7.35 8.76 -0.81
CA GLU A 17 -8.44 9.75 -0.72
C GLU A 17 -9.80 9.09 -0.44
N ASN A 18 -10.01 7.89 -0.98
CA ASN A 18 -11.21 7.09 -0.76
C ASN A 18 -11.16 6.23 0.53
N ASN A 19 -10.24 6.50 1.46
CA ASN A 19 -10.06 5.79 2.73
C ASN A 19 -9.89 4.26 2.56
N LYS A 20 -9.18 3.82 1.51
CA LYS A 20 -8.86 2.40 1.24
C LYS A 20 -7.55 1.93 1.86
N ILE A 21 -6.99 2.69 2.80
CA ILE A 21 -5.86 2.24 3.61
C ILE A 21 -6.38 1.20 4.60
N LEU A 22 -5.87 -0.02 4.49
CA LEU A 22 -6.17 -1.13 5.38
C LEU A 22 -5.32 -1.10 6.65
N ASP A 23 -4.06 -0.67 6.54
CA ASP A 23 -3.11 -0.61 7.66
C ASP A 23 -1.87 0.25 7.29
N ILE A 24 -1.11 0.68 8.31
CA ILE A 24 0.19 1.35 8.16
C ILE A 24 1.21 0.61 9.02
N ILE A 25 2.22 0.02 8.38
CA ILE A 25 3.22 -0.81 9.05
C ILE A 25 4.58 -0.09 9.07
N GLU A 26 5.24 -0.06 10.23
CA GLU A 26 6.58 0.52 10.37
C GLU A 26 7.68 -0.47 9.96
N ASN A 27 8.62 -0.05 9.11
CA ASN A 27 9.73 -0.90 8.67
C ASN A 27 10.96 -0.82 9.60
N LYS A 28 10.74 -1.10 10.90
CA LYS A 28 11.70 -0.86 11.99
C LYS A 28 13.07 -1.53 11.85
N ARG A 29 13.19 -2.61 11.07
CA ARG A 29 14.42 -3.42 11.04
C ARG A 29 15.52 -2.87 10.14
N LYS A 30 15.18 -2.14 9.07
CA LYS A 30 16.17 -1.73 8.05
C LYS A 30 16.11 -0.25 7.69
N TYR A 31 14.96 0.40 7.90
CA TYR A 31 14.75 1.80 7.54
C TYR A 31 13.85 2.48 8.59
N PRO A 32 14.40 3.08 9.65
CA PRO A 32 13.64 3.60 10.79
C PRO A 32 12.62 4.69 10.40
N ASN A 33 12.87 5.42 9.32
CA ASN A 33 12.00 6.52 8.86
C ASN A 33 11.05 6.09 7.72
N GLN A 34 10.96 4.78 7.44
CA GLN A 34 10.11 4.26 6.37
C GLN A 34 8.91 3.52 6.95
N LYS A 35 7.73 3.88 6.46
CA LYS A 35 6.46 3.20 6.73
C LYS A 35 5.98 2.50 5.46
N VAL A 36 4.98 1.65 5.58
CA VAL A 36 4.38 0.91 4.47
C VAL A 36 2.87 1.03 4.59
N TYR A 37 2.24 1.63 3.58
CA TYR A 37 0.79 1.58 3.44
C TYR A 37 0.39 0.19 2.94
N ILE A 38 -0.65 -0.37 3.56
CA ILE A 38 -1.39 -1.50 3.02
C ILE A 38 -2.68 -0.94 2.44
N ILE A 39 -2.86 -1.04 1.13
CA ILE A 39 -3.95 -0.39 0.41
C ILE A 39 -4.76 -1.42 -0.36
N GLU A 40 -6.09 -1.32 -0.26
CA GLU A 40 -7.01 -2.13 -1.06
C GLU A 40 -7.30 -1.47 -2.41
N ILE A 41 -7.03 -2.20 -3.49
CA ILE A 41 -7.44 -1.82 -4.84
C ILE A 41 -8.01 -3.06 -5.52
N ASN A 42 -9.25 -2.97 -6.02
CA ASN A 42 -9.94 -4.06 -6.73
C ASN A 42 -9.91 -5.40 -5.97
N ASN A 43 -10.24 -5.38 -4.67
CA ASN A 43 -10.21 -6.53 -3.75
C ASN A 43 -8.85 -7.23 -3.62
N TYR A 44 -7.77 -6.50 -3.89
CA TYR A 44 -6.41 -6.99 -3.70
C TYR A 44 -5.60 -5.97 -2.90
N ALA A 45 -4.77 -6.45 -1.97
CA ALA A 45 -3.96 -5.59 -1.13
C ALA A 45 -2.58 -5.36 -1.73
N TYR A 46 -2.15 -4.10 -1.71
CA TYR A 46 -0.84 -3.64 -2.15
C TYR A 46 -0.07 -3.05 -0.98
N SER A 47 1.21 -3.38 -0.91
CA SER A 47 2.16 -2.79 0.04
C SER A 47 2.92 -1.68 -0.66
N VAL A 48 2.77 -0.45 -0.17
CA VAL A 48 3.40 0.74 -0.75
C VAL A 48 4.30 1.38 0.29
N PRO A 49 5.63 1.13 0.24
CA PRO A 49 6.56 1.80 1.11
C PRO A 49 6.59 3.30 0.82
N PHE A 50 6.60 4.09 1.89
CA PHE A 50 6.68 5.53 1.81
C PHE A 50 7.58 6.10 2.89
N VAL A 51 8.13 7.27 2.61
CA VAL A 51 8.79 8.11 3.60
C VAL A 51 7.98 9.40 3.71
N GLU A 52 7.80 9.85 4.94
CA GLU A 52 7.09 11.07 5.28
C GLU A 52 8.12 12.11 5.67
N ASP A 53 8.11 13.24 4.98
CA ASP A 53 8.89 14.43 5.31
C ASP A 53 7.93 15.52 5.82
N VAL A 54 8.46 16.66 6.29
CA VAL A 54 7.68 17.71 6.98
C VAL A 54 6.46 18.17 6.18
N ASN A 55 6.55 18.20 4.85
CA ASN A 55 5.50 18.74 3.97
C ASN A 55 4.98 17.76 2.92
N GLN A 56 5.53 16.54 2.81
CA GLN A 56 5.20 15.64 1.70
C GLN A 56 5.44 14.17 2.02
N ILE A 57 4.69 13.31 1.32
CA ILE A 57 4.84 11.86 1.35
C ILE A 57 5.45 11.40 0.03
N PHE A 58 6.55 10.66 0.09
CA PHE A 58 7.17 10.07 -1.08
C PHE A 58 6.88 8.58 -1.15
N LEU A 59 6.05 8.18 -2.12
CA LEU A 59 5.74 6.77 -2.41
C LEU A 59 6.88 6.16 -3.23
N LYS A 60 7.34 4.96 -2.86
CA LYS A 60 8.48 4.31 -3.52
C LYS A 60 8.07 3.30 -4.57
N THR A 61 7.37 2.24 -4.17
CA THR A 61 7.10 1.09 -5.04
C THR A 61 5.78 0.47 -4.67
N ILE A 62 5.02 0.05 -5.68
CA ILE A 62 3.74 -0.63 -5.48
C ILE A 62 4.00 -2.13 -5.56
N ILE A 63 3.81 -2.83 -4.45
CA ILE A 63 4.12 -4.25 -4.36
C ILE A 63 2.81 -5.01 -4.11
N PRO A 64 2.32 -5.83 -5.05
CA PRO A 64 1.17 -6.69 -4.80
C PRO A 64 1.49 -7.64 -3.65
N SER A 65 0.58 -7.78 -2.69
CA SER A 65 0.83 -8.55 -1.48
C SER A 65 -0.30 -9.55 -1.20
N SER A 66 -0.19 -10.76 -1.75
CA SER A 66 -1.09 -11.88 -1.45
C SER A 66 -1.21 -12.14 0.05
N LYS A 67 -0.12 -11.95 0.80
CA LYS A 67 -0.12 -12.09 2.26
C LYS A 67 -1.00 -11.03 2.93
N ALA A 68 -0.91 -9.77 2.49
CA ALA A 68 -1.78 -8.71 2.99
C ALA A 68 -3.23 -8.96 2.56
N THR A 69 -3.48 -9.37 1.32
CA THR A 69 -4.84 -9.70 0.83
C THR A 69 -5.48 -10.74 1.73
N LYS A 70 -4.78 -11.84 2.03
CA LYS A 70 -5.28 -12.88 2.92
C LYS A 70 -5.52 -12.37 4.34
N LYS A 71 -4.64 -11.51 4.85
CA LYS A 71 -4.73 -10.99 6.23
C LYS A 71 -5.88 -10.00 6.40
N TYR A 72 -6.03 -9.04 5.50
CA TYR A 72 -6.89 -7.88 5.70
C TYR A 72 -8.24 -7.96 4.96
N LEU A 73 -8.32 -8.75 3.87
CA LEU A 73 -9.53 -8.85 3.04
C LEU A 73 -10.26 -10.19 3.17
N ILE A 74 -9.56 -11.26 3.57
CA ILE A 74 -10.15 -12.61 3.66
C ILE A 74 -10.37 -13.04 5.11
N GLN A 75 -9.37 -12.91 5.98
CA GLN A 75 -9.41 -13.40 7.37
C GLN A 75 -9.84 -12.33 8.37
N LYS A 76 -10.76 -11.45 7.98
CA LYS A 76 -11.19 -10.30 8.78
C LYS A 76 -11.99 -10.71 10.01
#